data_AF-A0A4S5JGP8-F1
#
_entry.id   AF-A0A4S5JGP8-F1
#
_cell.length_a   1.000
_cell.length_b   1.000
_cell.length_c   1.000
_cell.angle_alpha   90.00
_cell.angle_beta   90.00
_cell.angle_gamma   90.00
#
_symmetry.space_group_name_H-M   'P 1'
#
loop_
_entity.id
_entity.type
_entity.pdbx_description
1 polymer ?
#
loop_
_entity_poly.entity_id
_entity_poly.type
_entity_poly.pdbx_seq_one_letter_code
_entity_poly.pdbx_strand_id
1 'polypeptide(L)'
;MADNSYHYLLSGGSDTADINQKMFRLSQQPKSWVGKGMRLKRDASLFYEASESTRSFIVSQLEKKNFNFSRFYRWELQEGINSILEKNEDIFLPDFDSYYLLMHLSLENVLKGVWLDKFPEQIGFDKLPNILRTHDLPRLASDISLSLSAQQNRLLSKLVDIFLGYGRYPIKDRVRKPASPHDWDFGERSFDAVCIDCITNPYAVDKKVIDKLFEENLQMAIEAVFENSHERMLSTFDFPEQQGSNQNSDNEDP
;
A
#
# COMPACT_ATOMS: atom_id res chain seq x y z
N MET A 1 12.03 9.22 -35.91
CA MET A 1 11.74 7.96 -35.20
C MET A 1 10.24 7.83 -35.16
N ALA A 2 9.68 6.83 -35.85
CA ALA A 2 8.23 6.64 -35.91
C ALA A 2 7.77 6.03 -34.59
N ASP A 3 6.85 6.72 -33.91
CA ASP A 3 6.25 6.27 -32.66
C ASP A 3 5.23 5.19 -33.01
N ASN A 4 5.66 3.92 -33.00
CA ASN A 4 4.78 2.76 -33.15
C ASN A 4 3.92 2.67 -31.89
N SER A 5 2.84 3.46 -31.85
CA SER A 5 1.78 3.34 -30.86
C SER A 5 1.04 2.03 -31.11
N TYR A 6 1.50 0.96 -30.47
CA TYR A 6 0.89 -0.36 -30.61
C TYR A 6 -0.50 -0.37 -29.95
N HIS A 7 -1.55 -0.32 -30.76
CA HIS A 7 -2.93 -0.56 -30.34
C HIS A 7 -3.19 -2.06 -30.13
N TYR A 8 -2.56 -2.67 -29.12
CA TYR A 8 -2.71 -4.11 -28.81
C TYR A 8 -4.10 -4.51 -28.28
N LEU A 9 -4.97 -3.54 -27.97
CA LEU A 9 -6.21 -3.79 -27.22
C LEU A 9 -7.48 -3.94 -28.08
N LEU A 10 -7.45 -3.62 -29.39
CA LEU A 10 -8.67 -3.42 -30.17
C LEU A 10 -8.67 -4.02 -31.59
N SER A 11 -7.80 -4.99 -31.89
CA SER A 11 -7.89 -5.75 -33.14
C SER A 11 -9.05 -6.76 -33.11
N GLY A 12 -10.18 -6.30 -33.67
CA GLY A 12 -11.37 -7.02 -34.16
C GLY A 12 -11.62 -8.47 -33.76
N GLY A 13 -12.72 -8.70 -33.02
CA GLY A 13 -13.46 -9.97 -33.00
C GLY A 13 -13.60 -10.69 -31.66
N SER A 14 -13.12 -10.16 -30.53
CA SER A 14 -13.09 -10.87 -29.25
C SER A 14 -14.38 -10.76 -28.43
N ASP A 15 -14.89 -11.92 -28.00
CA ASP A 15 -15.92 -12.05 -26.95
C ASP A 15 -15.51 -11.27 -25.67
N THR A 16 -16.47 -10.69 -24.97
CA THR A 16 -16.25 -9.90 -23.74
C THR A 16 -15.44 -10.63 -22.66
N ALA A 17 -15.54 -11.97 -22.61
CA ALA A 17 -14.74 -12.82 -21.73
C ALA A 17 -13.23 -12.71 -22.01
N ASP A 18 -12.84 -12.63 -23.29
CA ASP A 18 -11.44 -12.50 -23.72
C ASP A 18 -10.88 -11.12 -23.35
N ILE A 19 -11.68 -10.05 -23.45
CA ILE A 19 -11.29 -8.70 -23.03
C ILE A 19 -11.03 -8.65 -21.51
N ASN A 20 -11.92 -9.22 -20.69
CA ASN A 20 -11.75 -9.24 -19.24
C ASN A 20 -10.50 -10.03 -18.83
N GLN A 21 -10.23 -11.16 -19.48
CA GLN A 21 -9.04 -11.95 -19.22
C GLN A 21 -7.76 -11.19 -19.61
N LYS A 22 -7.75 -10.52 -20.78
CA LYS A 22 -6.64 -9.65 -21.22
C LYS A 22 -6.39 -8.50 -20.24
N MET A 23 -7.44 -7.80 -19.81
CA MET A 23 -7.33 -6.72 -18.82
C MET A 23 -6.86 -7.22 -17.46
N PHE A 24 -7.30 -8.39 -17.03
CA PHE A 24 -6.83 -9.02 -15.80
C PHE A 24 -5.33 -9.34 -15.89
N ARG A 25 -4.87 -9.95 -16.99
CA ARG A 25 -3.43 -10.22 -17.21
C ARG A 25 -2.59 -8.94 -17.27
N LEU A 26 -3.10 -7.87 -17.90
CA LEU A 26 -2.45 -6.55 -17.89
C LEU A 26 -2.37 -5.95 -16.48
N SER A 27 -3.40 -6.16 -15.66
CA SER A 27 -3.39 -5.71 -14.26
C SER A 27 -2.37 -6.47 -13.40
N GLN A 28 -1.99 -7.69 -13.81
CA GLN A 28 -0.97 -8.50 -13.15
C GLN A 28 0.47 -8.07 -13.50
N GLN A 29 0.66 -7.14 -14.44
CA GLN A 29 2.01 -6.70 -14.81
C GLN A 29 2.73 -6.04 -13.62
N PRO A 30 4.00 -6.38 -13.35
CA PRO A 30 4.79 -5.78 -12.27
C PRO A 30 4.69 -4.25 -12.20
N LYS A 31 4.82 -3.58 -13.36
CA LYS A 31 4.70 -2.13 -13.51
C LYS A 31 3.34 -1.58 -13.06
N SER A 32 2.26 -2.31 -13.30
CA SER A 32 0.90 -1.91 -12.88
C SER A 32 0.79 -1.87 -11.36
N TRP A 33 1.34 -2.88 -10.68
CA TRP A 33 1.39 -2.98 -9.21
C TRP A 33 2.28 -1.90 -8.61
N VAL A 34 3.53 -1.79 -9.06
CA VAL A 34 4.47 -0.77 -8.57
C VAL A 34 3.92 0.63 -8.83
N GLY A 35 3.39 0.90 -10.03
CA GLY A 35 2.79 2.19 -10.38
C GLY A 35 1.60 2.54 -9.48
N LYS A 36 0.74 1.57 -9.13
CA LYS A 36 -0.33 1.78 -8.16
C LYS A 36 0.21 2.05 -6.76
N GLY A 37 1.20 1.29 -6.32
CA GLY A 37 1.84 1.48 -5.03
C GLY A 37 2.49 2.87 -4.89
N MET A 38 3.16 3.36 -5.94
CA MET A 38 3.77 4.69 -5.94
C MET A 38 2.74 5.83 -5.94
N ARG A 39 1.59 5.67 -6.62
CA ARG A 39 0.48 6.63 -6.50
C ARG A 39 -0.07 6.66 -5.07
N LEU A 40 -0.28 5.49 -4.46
CA LEU A 40 -0.72 5.40 -3.06
C LEU A 40 0.31 6.01 -2.09
N LYS A 41 1.62 5.85 -2.34
CA LYS A 41 2.68 6.50 -1.57
C LYS A 41 2.53 8.02 -1.60
N ARG A 42 2.38 8.57 -2.81
CA ARG A 42 2.19 10.02 -3.01
C ARG A 42 0.96 10.51 -2.27
N ASP A 43 -0.17 9.81 -2.42
CA ASP A 43 -1.42 10.20 -1.79
C ASP A 43 -1.31 10.11 -0.26
N ALA A 44 -0.66 9.06 0.27
CA ALA A 44 -0.35 8.94 1.68
C ALA A 44 0.49 10.13 2.18
N SER A 45 1.53 10.53 1.46
CA SER A 45 2.36 11.70 1.82
C SER A 45 1.53 12.98 1.91
N LEU A 46 0.57 13.19 0.99
CA LEU A 46 -0.34 14.34 1.05
C LEU A 46 -1.22 14.31 2.31
N PHE A 47 -1.74 13.14 2.69
CA PHE A 47 -2.51 12.98 3.94
C PHE A 47 -1.66 13.26 5.17
N TYR A 48 -0.41 12.80 5.19
CA TYR A 48 0.52 13.08 6.28
C TYR A 48 0.81 14.58 6.38
N GLU A 49 1.12 15.24 5.27
CA GLU A 49 1.42 16.67 5.22
C GLU A 49 0.23 17.53 5.67
N ALA A 50 -0.99 17.18 5.22
CA ALA A 50 -2.21 17.82 5.67
C ALA A 50 -2.42 17.62 7.18
N SER A 51 -2.25 16.40 7.68
CA SER A 51 -2.38 16.09 9.11
C SER A 51 -1.33 16.80 9.95
N GLU A 52 -0.08 16.88 9.49
CA GLU A 52 0.98 17.64 10.16
C GLU A 52 0.74 19.15 10.18
N SER A 53 0.17 19.70 9.11
CA SER A 53 -0.20 21.12 9.04
C SER A 53 -1.27 21.43 10.10
N THR A 54 -2.32 20.63 10.15
CA THR A 54 -3.39 20.72 11.14
C THR A 54 -2.86 20.56 12.57
N ARG A 55 -1.99 19.56 12.78
CA ARG A 55 -1.31 19.32 14.06
C ARG A 55 -0.52 20.55 14.51
N SER A 56 0.28 21.12 13.61
CA SER A 56 1.12 22.28 13.89
C SER A 56 0.27 23.52 14.20
N PHE A 57 -0.85 23.69 13.49
CA PHE A 57 -1.83 24.71 13.81
C PHE A 57 -2.36 24.55 15.25
N ILE A 58 -2.87 23.38 15.61
CA ILE A 58 -3.42 23.11 16.95
C ILE A 58 -2.37 23.37 18.03
N VAL A 59 -1.16 22.84 17.87
CA VAL A 59 -0.05 23.06 18.80
C VAL A 59 0.25 24.55 18.96
N SER A 60 0.32 25.31 17.85
CA SER A 60 0.58 26.76 17.92
C SER A 60 -0.53 27.54 18.65
N GLN A 61 -1.78 27.08 18.56
CA GLN A 61 -2.90 27.72 19.27
C GLN A 61 -2.88 27.38 20.77
N LEU A 62 -2.49 26.16 21.13
CA LEU A 62 -2.25 25.78 22.52
C LEU A 62 -1.08 26.59 23.13
N GLU A 63 0.01 26.77 22.39
CA GLU A 63 1.14 27.61 22.79
C GLU A 63 0.72 29.07 23.04
N LYS A 64 -0.09 29.66 22.14
CA LYS A 64 -0.63 31.03 22.32
C LYS A 64 -1.50 31.17 23.58
N LYS A 65 -2.11 30.08 24.04
CA LYS A 65 -2.87 30.01 25.29
C LYS A 65 -2.00 29.70 26.52
N ASN A 66 -0.67 29.66 26.36
CA ASN A 66 0.30 29.26 27.39
C ASN A 66 0.05 27.85 27.97
N PHE A 67 -0.42 26.92 27.12
CA PHE A 67 -0.62 25.52 27.54
C PHE A 67 0.70 24.87 27.97
N ASN A 68 0.69 24.14 29.08
CA ASN A 68 1.89 23.49 29.61
C ASN A 68 2.08 22.07 29.05
N PHE A 69 2.80 21.95 27.93
CA PHE A 69 3.08 20.64 27.31
C PHE A 69 3.93 19.69 28.18
N SER A 70 4.69 20.21 29.16
CA SER A 70 5.51 19.38 30.05
C SER A 70 4.68 18.68 31.13
N ARG A 71 3.53 19.27 31.49
CA ARG A 71 2.65 18.78 32.54
C ARG A 71 1.25 19.32 32.31
N PHE A 72 0.36 18.44 31.89
CA PHE A 72 -1.05 18.74 31.71
C PHE A 72 -1.91 17.58 32.24
N TYR A 73 -3.14 17.89 32.59
CA TYR A 73 -4.15 16.84 32.78
C TYR A 73 -4.82 16.52 31.45
N ARG A 74 -5.26 15.26 31.28
CA ARG A 74 -5.95 14.81 30.05
C ARG A 74 -7.13 15.70 29.68
N TRP A 75 -7.99 16.02 30.65
CA TRP A 75 -9.15 16.89 30.45
C TRP A 75 -8.76 18.30 30.00
N GLU A 76 -7.65 18.85 30.51
CA GLU A 76 -7.16 20.19 30.15
C GLU A 76 -6.71 20.23 28.69
N LEU A 77 -6.05 19.17 28.21
CA LEU A 77 -5.68 19.02 26.81
C LEU A 77 -6.93 18.93 25.92
N GLN A 78 -7.91 18.10 26.31
CA GLN A 78 -9.16 17.97 25.58
C GLN A 78 -9.90 19.30 25.47
N GLU A 79 -10.09 20.01 26.57
CA GLU A 79 -10.75 21.33 26.58
C GLU A 79 -9.99 22.35 25.74
N GLY A 80 -8.66 22.35 25.83
CA GLY A 80 -7.79 23.22 25.04
C GLY A 80 -8.00 23.01 23.53
N ILE A 81 -8.01 21.74 23.10
CA ILE A 81 -8.24 21.32 21.71
C ILE A 81 -9.67 21.61 21.28
N ASN A 82 -10.69 21.22 22.05
CA ASN A 82 -12.10 21.48 21.72
C ASN A 82 -12.37 22.97 21.55
N SER A 83 -11.84 23.80 22.43
CA SER A 83 -11.94 25.26 22.33
C SER A 83 -11.27 25.82 21.06
N ILE A 84 -10.29 25.13 20.48
CA ILE A 84 -9.69 25.49 19.19
C ILE A 84 -10.60 25.03 18.05
N LEU A 85 -11.07 23.79 18.07
CA LEU A 85 -11.93 23.23 17.02
C LEU A 85 -13.28 23.98 16.91
N GLU A 86 -13.91 24.31 18.05
CA GLU A 86 -15.15 25.11 18.09
C GLU A 86 -15.02 26.49 17.45
N LYS A 87 -13.82 27.07 17.44
CA LYS A 87 -13.54 28.37 16.83
C LYS A 87 -13.08 28.28 15.39
N ASN A 88 -12.84 27.07 14.89
CA ASN A 88 -12.29 26.80 13.56
C ASN A 88 -13.03 25.60 12.97
N GLU A 89 -14.28 25.81 12.54
CA GLU A 89 -15.20 24.76 12.10
C GLU A 89 -14.66 23.90 10.93
N ASP A 90 -13.75 24.45 10.12
CA ASP A 90 -13.11 23.75 9.00
C ASP A 90 -11.89 22.88 9.41
N ILE A 91 -11.53 22.88 10.70
CA ILE A 91 -10.36 22.18 11.21
C ILE A 91 -10.81 20.94 11.98
N PHE A 92 -10.25 19.80 11.61
CA PHE A 92 -10.47 18.51 12.26
C PHE A 92 -9.22 18.07 13.03
N LEU A 93 -9.33 17.01 13.81
CA LEU A 93 -8.12 16.39 14.38
C LEU A 93 -7.28 15.74 13.28
N PRO A 94 -5.94 15.73 13.41
CA PRO A 94 -5.06 15.03 12.48
C PRO A 94 -5.43 13.53 12.38
N ASP A 95 -5.54 13.03 11.15
CA ASP A 95 -5.81 11.62 10.86
C ASP A 95 -4.58 10.96 10.22
N PHE A 96 -3.68 10.48 11.07
CA PHE A 96 -2.51 9.73 10.64
C PHE A 96 -2.79 8.26 10.35
N ASP A 97 -3.97 7.76 10.72
CA ASP A 97 -4.30 6.38 10.49
C ASP A 97 -4.65 6.14 9.02
N SER A 98 -5.32 7.11 8.38
CA SER A 98 -5.46 7.15 6.91
C SER A 98 -4.11 7.12 6.19
N TYR A 99 -3.09 7.82 6.72
CA TYR A 99 -1.73 7.75 6.20
C TYR A 99 -1.16 6.32 6.29
N TYR A 100 -1.26 5.66 7.45
CA TYR A 100 -0.76 4.30 7.61
C TYR A 100 -1.51 3.29 6.74
N LEU A 101 -2.82 3.42 6.60
CA LEU A 101 -3.61 2.57 5.71
C LEU A 101 -3.13 2.68 4.25
N LEU A 102 -3.00 3.90 3.74
CA LEU A 102 -2.52 4.13 2.39
C LEU A 102 -1.06 3.66 2.22
N MET A 103 -0.23 3.83 3.25
CA MET A 103 1.16 3.39 3.21
C MET A 103 1.29 1.85 3.24
N HIS A 104 0.46 1.16 4.02
CA HIS A 104 0.36 -0.29 3.98
C HIS A 104 0.04 -0.75 2.56
N LEU A 105 -1.03 -0.21 1.96
CA LEU A 105 -1.45 -0.56 0.60
C LEU A 105 -0.36 -0.22 -0.42
N SER A 106 0.33 0.91 -0.25
CA SER A 106 1.45 1.32 -1.09
C SER A 106 2.58 0.29 -1.07
N LEU A 107 3.09 -0.03 0.11
CA LEU A 107 4.18 -0.99 0.32
C LEU A 107 3.78 -2.39 -0.17
N GLU A 108 2.55 -2.81 0.12
CA GLU A 108 2.03 -4.09 -0.36
C GLU A 108 2.07 -4.17 -1.88
N ASN A 109 1.57 -3.14 -2.58
CA ASN A 109 1.55 -3.13 -4.04
C ASN A 109 2.97 -3.09 -4.63
N VAL A 110 3.88 -2.32 -4.02
CA VAL A 110 5.28 -2.27 -4.45
C VAL A 110 5.96 -3.62 -4.28
N LEU A 111 5.86 -4.24 -3.09
CA LEU A 111 6.48 -5.54 -2.81
C LEU A 111 5.94 -6.64 -3.71
N LYS A 112 4.62 -6.67 -3.94
CA LYS A 112 4.00 -7.63 -4.88
C LYS A 112 4.45 -7.40 -6.32
N GLY A 113 4.58 -6.14 -6.73
CA GLY A 113 5.12 -5.79 -8.04
C GLY A 113 6.57 -6.24 -8.23
N VAL A 114 7.43 -6.00 -7.24
CA VAL A 114 8.83 -6.48 -7.24
C VAL A 114 8.89 -8.01 -7.23
N TRP A 115 7.99 -8.67 -6.48
CA TRP A 115 7.91 -10.12 -6.46
C TRP A 115 7.54 -10.70 -7.83
N LEU A 116 6.52 -10.13 -8.49
CA LEU A 116 6.14 -10.51 -9.86
C LEU A 116 7.25 -10.17 -10.88
N ASP A 117 8.06 -9.16 -10.60
CA ASP A 117 9.24 -8.89 -11.41
C ASP A 117 10.25 -10.05 -11.27
N LYS A 118 10.55 -10.46 -10.03
CA LYS A 118 11.48 -11.57 -9.76
C LYS A 118 11.00 -12.94 -10.26
N PHE A 119 9.68 -13.17 -10.29
CA PHE A 119 9.05 -14.44 -10.65
C PHE A 119 8.05 -14.26 -11.82
N PRO A 120 8.52 -13.95 -13.04
CA PRO A 120 7.66 -13.64 -14.19
C PRO A 120 6.75 -14.80 -14.62
N GLU A 121 7.14 -16.04 -14.36
CA GLU A 121 6.34 -17.24 -14.64
C GLU A 121 5.05 -17.28 -13.81
N GLN A 122 4.93 -16.38 -12.83
CA GLN A 122 3.78 -16.23 -11.96
C GLN A 122 2.76 -15.20 -12.48
N ILE A 123 2.93 -14.72 -13.71
CA ILE A 123 2.02 -13.82 -14.41
C ILE A 123 1.11 -14.65 -15.33
N GLY A 124 -0.15 -14.23 -15.51
CA GLY A 124 -1.08 -14.83 -16.46
C GLY A 124 -2.04 -15.85 -15.86
N PHE A 125 -1.97 -16.10 -14.54
CA PHE A 125 -2.88 -17.01 -13.86
C PHE A 125 -4.32 -16.52 -13.86
N ASP A 126 -5.27 -17.46 -13.86
CA ASP A 126 -6.68 -17.17 -13.63
C ASP A 126 -6.97 -16.73 -12.18
N LYS A 127 -6.03 -17.01 -11.24
CA LYS A 127 -6.12 -16.63 -9.82
C LYS A 127 -4.76 -16.18 -9.29
N LEU A 128 -4.77 -15.17 -8.42
CA LEU A 128 -3.55 -14.69 -7.76
C LEU A 128 -2.91 -15.80 -6.88
N PRO A 129 -1.58 -16.02 -6.99
CA PRO A 129 -0.83 -16.88 -6.07
C PRO A 129 -1.11 -16.57 -4.61
N ASN A 130 -1.10 -17.59 -3.75
CA ASN A 130 -1.38 -17.43 -2.32
C ASN A 130 -0.48 -16.38 -1.66
N ILE A 131 0.77 -16.25 -2.12
CA ILE A 131 1.68 -15.25 -1.59
C ILE A 131 1.24 -13.82 -1.91
N LEU A 132 0.68 -13.56 -3.09
CA LEU A 132 0.15 -12.25 -3.47
C LEU A 132 -1.21 -11.94 -2.83
N ARG A 133 -1.82 -12.92 -2.16
CA ARG A 133 -3.05 -12.76 -1.38
C ARG A 133 -2.78 -12.44 0.10
N THR A 134 -1.54 -12.57 0.56
CA THR A 134 -1.19 -12.17 1.92
C THR A 134 -1.14 -10.64 2.04
N HIS A 135 -1.44 -10.15 3.24
CA HIS A 135 -1.22 -8.77 3.67
C HIS A 135 0.02 -8.64 4.57
N ASP A 136 0.81 -9.71 4.70
CA ASP A 136 2.01 -9.78 5.53
C ASP A 136 3.21 -9.12 4.82
N LEU A 137 3.44 -7.84 5.12
CA LEU A 137 4.53 -7.04 4.55
C LEU A 137 5.93 -7.60 4.87
N PRO A 138 6.25 -7.99 6.13
CA PRO A 138 7.53 -8.64 6.45
C PRO A 138 7.80 -9.89 5.59
N ARG A 139 6.79 -10.76 5.42
CA ARG A 139 6.93 -11.96 4.60
C ARG A 139 7.17 -11.62 3.13
N LEU A 140 6.40 -10.69 2.56
CA LEU A 140 6.59 -10.25 1.18
C LEU A 140 8.01 -9.69 0.95
N ALA A 141 8.52 -8.90 1.89
CA ALA A 141 9.88 -8.37 1.84
C ALA A 141 10.94 -9.49 1.91
N SER A 142 10.74 -10.48 2.79
CA SER A 142 11.63 -11.65 2.88
C SER A 142 11.66 -12.46 1.58
N ASP A 143 10.51 -12.68 0.94
CA ASP A 143 10.42 -13.50 -0.28
C ASP A 143 11.14 -12.86 -1.48
N ILE A 144 11.20 -11.53 -1.54
CA ILE A 144 12.01 -10.81 -2.54
C ILE A 144 13.48 -10.66 -2.11
N SER A 145 13.86 -11.18 -0.95
CA SER A 145 15.22 -11.06 -0.37
C SER A 145 15.61 -9.62 -0.01
N LEU A 146 14.63 -8.81 0.41
CA LEU A 146 14.87 -7.45 0.88
C LEU A 146 15.47 -7.47 2.27
N SER A 147 16.68 -6.94 2.43
CA SER A 147 17.31 -6.82 3.75
C SER A 147 16.63 -5.70 4.53
N LEU A 148 16.01 -6.05 5.67
CA LEU A 148 15.34 -5.10 6.55
C LEU A 148 16.10 -4.93 7.85
N SER A 149 16.27 -3.68 8.28
CA SER A 149 16.66 -3.39 9.67
C SER A 149 15.56 -3.81 10.65
N ALA A 150 15.93 -4.01 11.93
CA ALA A 150 14.96 -4.34 12.98
C ALA A 150 13.84 -3.29 13.11
N GLN A 151 14.17 -2.01 12.91
CA GLN A 151 13.20 -0.91 12.95
C GLN A 151 12.22 -0.97 11.77
N GLN A 152 12.70 -1.22 10.56
CA GLN A 152 11.86 -1.41 9.38
C GLN A 152 10.94 -2.63 9.55
N ASN A 153 11.47 -3.75 10.04
CA ASN A 153 10.66 -4.95 10.25
C ASN A 153 9.54 -4.73 11.28
N ARG A 154 9.85 -4.03 12.38
CA ARG A 154 8.86 -3.64 13.39
C ARG A 154 7.80 -2.70 12.81
N LEU A 155 8.20 -1.72 12.02
CA LEU A 155 7.29 -0.80 11.33
C LEU A 155 6.37 -1.55 10.36
N LEU A 156 6.91 -2.43 9.52
CA LEU A 156 6.10 -3.22 8.58
C LEU A 156 5.06 -4.05 9.33
N SER A 157 5.45 -4.70 10.43
CA SER A 157 4.53 -5.44 11.29
C SER A 157 3.42 -4.54 11.86
N LYS A 158 3.79 -3.35 12.37
CA LYS A 158 2.84 -2.34 12.85
C LYS A 158 1.84 -1.94 11.76
N LEU A 159 2.29 -1.71 10.53
CA LEU A 159 1.40 -1.37 9.41
C LEU A 159 0.42 -2.51 9.06
N VAL A 160 0.85 -3.77 9.19
CA VAL A 160 -0.03 -4.93 9.01
C VAL A 160 -1.10 -4.96 10.10
N ASP A 161 -0.70 -4.79 11.36
CA ASP A 161 -1.64 -4.76 12.48
C ASP A 161 -2.69 -3.67 12.29
N ILE A 162 -2.25 -2.45 11.94
CA ILE A 162 -3.11 -1.31 11.65
C ILE A 162 -4.06 -1.61 10.49
N PHE A 163 -3.55 -2.14 9.38
CA PHE A 163 -4.39 -2.47 8.23
C PHE A 163 -5.48 -3.50 8.58
N LEU A 164 -5.13 -4.55 9.32
CA LEU A 164 -6.11 -5.55 9.76
C LEU A 164 -7.15 -4.94 10.71
N GLY A 165 -6.71 -4.00 11.56
CA GLY A 165 -7.58 -3.21 12.44
C GLY A 165 -8.57 -2.32 11.70
N TYR A 166 -8.08 -1.50 10.78
CA TYR A 166 -8.86 -0.57 9.94
C TYR A 166 -9.73 -1.28 8.92
N GLY A 167 -9.36 -2.49 8.55
CA GLY A 167 -9.91 -3.22 7.42
C GLY A 167 -11.43 -3.38 7.47
N ARG A 168 -12.00 -4.07 8.46
CA ARG A 168 -13.40 -4.52 8.40
C ARG A 168 -13.94 -5.02 9.75
N TYR A 169 -14.75 -4.23 10.48
CA TYR A 169 -15.59 -4.72 11.58
C TYR A 169 -14.84 -5.39 12.75
N PRO A 170 -15.47 -5.63 13.93
CA PRO A 170 -14.79 -6.32 15.03
C PRO A 170 -14.35 -7.72 14.57
N ILE A 171 -13.04 -7.91 14.46
CA ILE A 171 -12.44 -9.22 14.19
C ILE A 171 -12.93 -10.17 15.28
N LYS A 172 -13.89 -11.04 14.94
CA LYS A 172 -14.48 -12.05 15.85
C LYS A 172 -13.44 -12.96 16.50
N ASP A 173 -12.21 -13.01 15.98
CA ASP A 173 -11.10 -13.77 16.53
C ASP A 173 -10.25 -13.03 17.58
N ARG A 174 -10.42 -11.72 17.78
CA ARG A 174 -9.82 -11.02 18.94
C ARG A 174 -10.46 -11.42 20.26
N VAL A 175 -11.74 -11.81 20.25
CA VAL A 175 -12.45 -12.31 21.43
C VAL A 175 -11.88 -13.66 21.92
N ARG A 176 -11.20 -14.41 21.05
CA ARG A 176 -10.67 -15.75 21.35
C ARG A 176 -9.20 -15.79 21.71
N LYS A 177 -8.45 -14.70 21.49
CA LYS A 177 -7.04 -14.60 21.86
C LYS A 177 -6.91 -13.65 23.06
N PRO A 178 -6.15 -14.01 24.11
CA PRO A 178 -5.85 -13.06 25.17
C PRO A 178 -5.14 -11.86 24.54
N ALA A 179 -5.61 -10.65 24.86
CA ALA A 179 -5.00 -9.43 24.36
C ALA A 179 -3.50 -9.43 24.69
N SER A 180 -2.67 -9.38 23.65
CA SER A 180 -1.23 -9.16 23.79
C SER A 180 -1.00 -7.75 24.35
N PRO A 181 0.07 -7.50 25.14
CA PRO A 181 0.51 -6.14 25.47
C PRO A 181 0.83 -5.27 24.23
N HIS A 182 0.87 -5.89 23.05
CA HIS A 182 1.09 -5.25 21.75
C HIS A 182 -0.14 -5.30 20.85
N ASP A 183 -1.28 -5.80 21.33
CA ASP A 183 -2.54 -5.70 20.59
C ASP A 183 -3.01 -4.25 20.63
N TRP A 184 -2.88 -3.59 19.50
CA TRP A 184 -3.43 -2.26 19.28
C TRP A 184 -4.95 -2.38 19.30
N ASP A 185 -5.60 -1.74 20.26
CA ASP A 185 -7.05 -1.63 20.31
C ASP A 185 -7.50 -0.72 19.17
N PHE A 186 -8.09 -1.32 18.14
CA PHE A 186 -8.59 -0.60 16.95
C PHE A 186 -10.09 -0.28 17.09
N GLY A 187 -10.63 -0.30 18.32
CA GLY A 187 -11.85 0.46 18.61
C GLY A 187 -11.66 1.95 18.27
N GLU A 188 -12.75 2.72 18.28
CA GLU A 188 -12.64 4.18 18.28
C GLU A 188 -11.62 4.58 19.34
N ARG A 189 -10.45 5.07 18.90
CA ARG A 189 -9.42 5.51 19.82
C ARG A 189 -10.07 6.53 20.72
N SER A 190 -9.92 6.37 22.03
CA SER A 190 -10.44 7.36 22.98
C SER A 190 -9.96 8.74 22.53
N PHE A 191 -10.84 9.73 22.53
CA PHE A 191 -10.52 11.11 22.12
C PHE A 191 -9.21 11.61 22.78
N ASP A 192 -9.00 11.25 24.05
CA ASP A 192 -7.75 11.41 24.80
C ASP A 192 -6.48 10.99 24.05
N ALA A 193 -6.48 9.78 23.50
CA ALA A 193 -5.33 9.22 22.81
C ALA A 193 -5.03 9.98 21.52
N VAL A 194 -6.07 10.40 20.80
CA VAL A 194 -5.92 11.22 19.58
C VAL A 194 -5.37 12.61 19.92
N CYS A 195 -5.84 13.22 21.01
CA CYS A 195 -5.31 14.48 21.51
C CYS A 195 -3.82 14.37 21.91
N ILE A 196 -3.44 13.30 22.60
CA ILE A 196 -2.04 13.04 22.99
C ILE A 196 -1.17 12.83 21.74
N ASP A 197 -1.65 12.07 20.78
CA ASP A 197 -0.94 11.84 19.52
C ASP A 197 -0.77 13.12 18.71
N CYS A 198 -1.79 14.00 18.72
CA CYS A 198 -1.72 15.32 18.10
C CYS A 198 -0.55 16.15 18.67
N ILE A 199 -0.26 16.07 19.97
CA ILE A 199 0.87 16.84 20.52
C ILE A 199 2.21 16.09 20.43
N THR A 200 2.21 14.76 20.52
CA THR A 200 3.46 13.97 20.58
C THR A 200 4.00 13.55 19.21
N ASN A 201 3.15 13.53 18.19
CA ASN A 201 3.49 13.09 16.84
C ASN A 201 4.33 11.79 16.78
N PRO A 202 3.78 10.66 17.26
CA PRO A 202 4.50 9.39 17.21
C PRO A 202 4.80 8.94 15.75
N TYR A 203 4.11 9.53 14.77
CA TYR A 203 4.17 9.18 13.35
C TYR A 203 5.43 9.70 12.66
N ALA A 204 6.02 10.81 13.13
CA ALA A 204 7.20 11.40 12.50
C ALA A 204 8.40 10.45 12.45
N VAL A 205 8.58 9.62 13.49
CA VAL A 205 9.65 8.61 13.50
C VAL A 205 9.38 7.53 12.46
N ASP A 206 8.15 7.03 12.41
CA ASP A 206 7.76 5.98 11.47
C ASP A 206 7.84 6.46 10.03
N LYS A 207 7.41 7.70 9.75
CA LYS A 207 7.54 8.30 8.42
C LYS A 207 8.99 8.30 7.95
N LYS A 208 9.95 8.70 8.79
CA LYS A 208 11.38 8.67 8.43
C LYS A 208 11.87 7.27 8.08
N VAL A 209 11.39 6.26 8.80
CA VAL A 209 11.73 4.85 8.53
C VAL A 209 11.12 4.38 7.22
N ILE A 210 9.88 4.79 6.92
CA ILE A 210 9.18 4.51 5.65
C ILE A 210 9.92 5.17 4.48
N ASP A 211 10.24 6.45 4.59
CA ASP A 211 10.95 7.21 3.56
C ASP A 211 12.29 6.53 3.24
N LYS A 212 13.07 6.21 4.29
CA LYS A 212 14.33 5.47 4.17
C LYS A 212 14.17 4.10 3.52
N LEU A 213 13.12 3.35 3.86
CA LEU A 213 12.83 2.06 3.24
C LEU A 213 12.58 2.21 1.72
N PHE A 214 11.87 3.26 1.30
CA PHE A 214 11.67 3.53 -0.12
C PHE A 214 12.98 3.93 -0.82
N GLU A 215 13.72 4.86 -0.23
CA GLU A 215 14.92 5.45 -0.84
C GLU A 215 16.10 4.48 -0.90
N GLU A 216 16.36 3.74 0.18
CA GLU A 216 17.57 2.92 0.29
C GLU A 216 17.34 1.46 -0.12
N ASN A 217 16.17 0.89 0.19
CA ASN A 217 15.94 -0.54 0.03
C ASN A 217 15.12 -0.87 -1.22
N LEU A 218 14.11 -0.07 -1.55
CA LEU A 218 13.17 -0.38 -2.63
C LEU A 218 13.51 0.32 -3.95
N GLN A 219 14.24 1.43 -3.95
CA GLN A 219 14.45 2.26 -5.13
C GLN A 219 15.01 1.47 -6.32
N MET A 220 16.11 0.74 -6.13
CA MET A 220 16.72 -0.07 -7.20
C MET A 220 15.77 -1.17 -7.72
N ALA A 221 15.01 -1.81 -6.83
CA ALA A 221 14.06 -2.85 -7.23
C ALA A 221 12.88 -2.27 -8.01
N ILE A 222 12.42 -1.07 -7.64
CA ILE A 222 11.38 -0.32 -8.35
C ILE A 222 11.87 0.07 -9.75
N GLU A 223 13.08 0.59 -9.86
CA GLU A 223 13.70 0.97 -11.15
C GLU A 223 13.81 -0.22 -12.09
N ALA A 224 14.31 -1.36 -11.58
CA ALA A 224 14.41 -2.60 -12.34
C ALA A 224 13.04 -3.05 -12.90
N VAL A 225 11.96 -2.93 -12.12
CA VAL A 225 10.61 -3.25 -12.60
C VAL A 225 10.21 -2.37 -13.79
N PHE A 226 10.56 -1.08 -13.78
CA PHE A 226 10.24 -0.19 -14.88
C PHE A 226 11.12 -0.43 -16.11
N GLU A 227 12.40 -0.71 -15.93
CA GLU A 227 13.34 -1.06 -17.01
C GLU A 227 12.90 -2.34 -17.73
N ASN A 228 12.57 -3.39 -16.97
CA ASN A 228 12.12 -4.67 -17.50
C ASN A 228 10.71 -4.62 -18.13
N SER A 229 9.97 -3.52 -17.94
CA SER A 229 8.54 -3.47 -18.28
C SER A 229 8.25 -3.54 -19.78
N HIS A 230 9.15 -3.05 -20.63
CA HIS A 230 8.94 -3.06 -22.08
C HIS A 230 9.03 -4.48 -22.64
N GLU A 231 10.12 -5.20 -22.31
CA GLU A 231 10.34 -6.58 -22.74
C GLU A 231 9.22 -7.52 -22.24
N ARG A 232 8.75 -7.32 -21.02
CA ARG A 232 7.64 -8.11 -20.44
C ARG A 232 6.30 -7.83 -21.08
N MET A 233 6.05 -6.60 -21.49
CA MET A 233 4.82 -6.26 -22.18
C MET A 233 4.76 -7.00 -23.52
N LEU A 234 5.87 -7.04 -24.26
CA LEU A 234 5.97 -7.79 -25.50
C LEU A 234 5.73 -9.29 -25.26
N SER A 235 6.40 -9.90 -24.28
CA SER A 235 6.22 -11.34 -23.99
C SER A 235 4.82 -11.71 -23.49
N THR A 236 4.08 -10.78 -22.91
CA THR A 236 2.68 -11.00 -22.49
C THR A 236 1.73 -11.13 -23.67
N PHE A 237 2.08 -10.50 -24.80
CA PHE A 237 1.29 -10.50 -26.04
C PHE A 237 1.87 -11.39 -27.13
N ASP A 238 3.12 -11.84 -27.00
CA ASP A 238 3.69 -12.94 -27.77
C ASP A 238 3.04 -14.24 -27.30
N PHE A 239 1.78 -14.41 -27.70
CA PHE A 239 1.13 -15.72 -27.64
C PHE A 239 2.00 -16.65 -28.48
N PRO A 240 2.40 -17.83 -27.98
CA PRO A 240 2.75 -18.89 -28.90
C PRO A 240 1.54 -19.00 -29.82
N GLU A 241 1.70 -18.58 -31.09
CA GLU A 241 0.77 -18.92 -32.15
C GLU A 241 0.39 -20.36 -31.89
N GLN A 242 -0.90 -20.67 -31.84
CA GLN A 242 -1.39 -22.03 -31.64
C GLN A 242 -0.72 -22.95 -32.67
N GLN A 243 0.46 -23.46 -32.32
CA GLN A 243 1.20 -24.45 -33.06
C GLN A 243 0.50 -25.76 -32.72
N GLY A 244 -0.67 -25.96 -33.31
CA GLY A 244 -1.44 -27.17 -33.07
C GLY A 244 -2.88 -27.12 -33.56
N SER A 245 -3.07 -27.25 -34.88
CA SER A 245 -3.99 -28.28 -35.42
C SER A 245 -3.92 -28.32 -36.95
N ASN A 246 -2.77 -28.72 -37.50
CA ASN A 246 -2.70 -29.26 -38.86
C ASN A 246 -1.82 -30.52 -38.83
N GLN A 247 -2.25 -31.49 -38.05
CA GLN A 247 -1.81 -32.88 -38.20
C GLN A 247 -3.06 -33.75 -38.29
N ASN A 248 -3.10 -34.52 -39.40
CA ASN A 248 -4.00 -35.62 -39.74
C ASN A 248 -5.28 -35.30 -40.52
N SER A 249 -5.19 -35.42 -41.84
CA SER A 249 -5.81 -36.49 -42.67
C SER A 249 -5.40 -36.17 -44.12
N ASP A 250 -4.75 -37.00 -44.92
CA ASP A 250 -5.22 -38.30 -45.38
C ASP A 250 -4.05 -39.18 -45.86
N ASN A 251 -3.99 -40.39 -45.31
CA ASN A 251 -3.48 -41.55 -46.02
C ASN A 251 -4.62 -42.02 -46.95
N GLU A 252 -4.50 -41.77 -48.24
CA GLU A 252 -5.21 -42.53 -49.27
C GLU A 252 -4.19 -43.40 -50.02
N ASP A 253 -4.28 -44.72 -49.81
CA ASP A 253 -3.97 -45.76 -50.79
C ASP A 253 -4.77 -47.01 -50.37
N PRO A 254 -5.48 -47.64 -51.32
CA PRO A 254 -4.90 -48.86 -51.90
C PRO A 254 -4.90 -48.92 -53.43
#